data_AF-A0A7V9F6W7-F1
#
_entry.id   AF-A0A7V9F6W7-F1
#
_cell.length_a   1.000
_cell.length_b   1.000
_cell.length_c   1.000
_cell.angle_alpha   90.00
_cell.angle_beta   90.00
_cell.angle_gamma   90.00
#
_symmetry.space_group_name_H-M   'P 1'
#
loop_
_entity.id
_entity.type
_entity.pdbx_description
1 polymer ?
#
loop_
_entity_poly.entity_id
_entity_poly.type
_entity_poly.pdbx_seq_one_letter_code
_entity_poly.pdbx_strand_id
1 'polypeptide(L)'
;MNFILIPGLWLDGSSWEKVVPVLQQAAHRTHPITLPGMASRDADRSEITLRDHVDAVIAAIDYVELPTGHWPQFTLPEELGRAILASTVANP
;
A
#
# COMPACT_ATOMS: atom_id res chain seq x y z
N MET A 1 3.76 -5.96 -13.66
CA MET A 1 3.52 -5.99 -12.19
C MET A 1 2.71 -4.77 -11.79
N ASN A 2 2.05 -4.78 -10.63
CA ASN A 2 1.39 -3.60 -10.05
C ASN A 2 2.36 -2.87 -9.11
N PHE A 3 2.45 -1.55 -9.20
CA PHE A 3 3.22 -0.69 -8.30
C PHE A 3 2.26 0.23 -7.55
N ILE A 4 2.22 0.12 -6.22
CA ILE A 4 1.57 1.11 -5.35
C ILE A 4 2.63 2.15 -4.98
N LEU A 5 2.39 3.41 -5.34
CA LEU A 5 3.35 4.50 -5.10
C LEU A 5 2.82 5.38 -3.98
N ILE A 6 3.47 5.30 -2.80
CA ILE A 6 3.08 6.02 -1.59
C ILE A 6 3.93 7.29 -1.50
N PRO A 7 3.33 8.49 -1.51
CA PRO A 7 4.08 9.74 -1.45
C PRO A 7 4.79 9.96 -0.10
N GLY A 8 5.85 10.75 -0.12
CA GLY A 8 6.53 11.22 1.09
C GLY A 8 5.70 12.24 1.88
N LEU A 9 6.19 12.68 3.04
CA LEU A 9 5.45 13.61 3.88
C LEU A 9 5.11 14.90 3.10
N TRP A 10 3.89 15.42 3.29
CA TRP A 10 3.39 16.67 2.69
C TRP A 10 3.21 16.65 1.16
N LEU A 11 3.18 15.46 0.54
CA LEU A 11 2.98 15.25 -0.89
C LEU A 11 1.71 14.43 -1.17
N ASP A 12 1.21 14.51 -2.40
CA ASP A 12 0.12 13.68 -2.92
C ASP A 12 0.60 12.78 -4.08
N GLY A 13 -0.33 12.04 -4.69
CA GLY A 13 -0.02 11.12 -5.79
C GLY A 13 0.62 11.78 -7.01
N SER A 14 0.40 13.08 -7.24
CA SER A 14 0.99 13.82 -8.36
C SER A 14 2.51 13.95 -8.26
N SER A 15 3.08 13.81 -7.06
CA SER A 15 4.55 13.81 -6.87
C SER A 15 5.27 12.73 -7.68
N TRP A 16 4.55 11.71 -8.16
CA TRP A 16 5.05 10.63 -9.02
C TRP A 16 4.91 10.86 -10.53
N GLU A 17 4.43 12.03 -10.98
CA GLU A 17 4.11 12.30 -12.39
C GLU A 17 5.26 12.02 -13.38
N LYS A 18 6.53 12.15 -12.94
CA LYS A 18 7.72 11.89 -13.75
C LYS A 18 8.15 10.42 -13.75
N VAL A 19 7.74 9.66 -12.73
CA VAL A 19 8.11 8.24 -12.55
C VAL A 19 7.08 7.33 -13.20
N VAL A 20 5.80 7.66 -13.09
CA VAL A 20 4.68 6.87 -13.62
C VAL A 20 4.87 6.52 -15.11
N PRO A 21 5.21 7.46 -16.02
CA PRO A 21 5.40 7.13 -17.44
C PRO A 21 6.50 6.10 -17.68
N VAL A 22 7.61 6.15 -16.92
CA VAL A 22 8.74 5.22 -17.08
C VAL A 22 8.31 3.80 -16.73
N LEU A 23 7.57 3.62 -15.64
CA LEU A 23 7.06 2.31 -15.22
C LEU A 23 5.99 1.77 -16.19
N GLN A 24 5.11 2.64 -16.67
CA GLN A 24 4.07 2.28 -17.62
C GLN A 24 4.65 1.88 -18.99
N GLN A 25 5.69 2.58 -19.47
CA GLN A 25 6.42 2.21 -20.69
C GLN A 25 7.06 0.83 -20.59
N ALA A 26 7.46 0.40 -19.38
CA ALA A 26 7.93 -0.95 -19.10
C ALA A 26 6.79 -1.99 -18.93
N ALA A 27 5.57 -1.68 -19.41
CA ALA A 27 4.36 -2.51 -19.29
C ALA A 27 3.99 -2.88 -17.84
N HIS A 28 4.24 -1.98 -16.89
CA HIS A 28 3.78 -2.12 -15.51
C HIS A 28 2.53 -1.26 -15.25
N ARG A 29 1.67 -1.72 -14.34
CA ARG A 29 0.53 -0.94 -13.86
C ARG A 29 0.97 -0.15 -12.63
N THR A 30 0.55 1.11 -12.54
CA THR A 30 0.94 2.02 -11.46
C THR A 30 -0.29 2.61 -10.80
N HIS A 31 -0.26 2.69 -9.47
CA HIS A 31 -1.32 3.23 -8.63
C HIS A 31 -0.68 4.27 -7.69
N PRO A 32 -0.49 5.52 -8.16
CA PRO A 32 -0.08 6.61 -7.27
C PRO A 32 -1.25 7.00 -6.37
N ILE A 33 -1.10 6.74 -5.07
CA ILE A 33 -2.17 7.02 -4.10
C ILE A 33 -1.99 8.40 -3.47
N THR A 34 -3.10 9.04 -3.12
CA THR A 34 -3.11 10.26 -2.30
C THR A 34 -3.68 9.89 -0.93
N LEU A 35 -2.88 10.10 0.12
CA LEU A 35 -3.29 9.77 1.48
C LEU A 35 -4.33 10.77 2.02
N PRO A 36 -5.20 10.37 2.97
CA PRO A 36 -6.13 11.27 3.62
C PRO A 36 -5.48 12.59 4.08
N GLY A 37 -6.13 13.71 3.77
CA GLY A 37 -5.64 15.05 4.14
C GLY A 37 -4.47 15.58 3.31
N MET A 38 -4.04 14.86 2.26
CA MET A 38 -2.92 15.28 1.42
C MET A 38 -3.32 15.81 0.04
N ALA A 39 -4.62 15.82 -0.30
CA ALA A 39 -5.11 16.29 -1.59
C ALA A 39 -4.83 17.78 -1.88
N SER A 40 -4.60 18.60 -0.87
CA SER A 40 -4.22 20.00 -1.03
C SER A 40 -3.54 20.56 0.21
N ARG A 41 -2.87 21.72 0.08
CA ARG A 41 -2.26 22.43 1.22
C ARG A 41 -3.31 22.82 2.28
N ASP A 42 -4.49 23.24 1.82
CA ASP A 42 -5.57 23.76 2.66
C ASP A 42 -6.49 22.67 3.23
N ALA A 43 -6.25 21.40 2.91
CA ALA A 43 -7.03 20.30 3.47
C ALA A 43 -6.90 20.26 5.00
N ASP A 44 -8.05 20.25 5.69
CA ASP A 44 -8.08 19.98 7.12
C ASP A 44 -7.60 18.55 7.38
N ARG A 45 -6.68 18.44 8.33
CA ARG A 45 -5.99 17.22 8.72
C ARG A 45 -5.84 17.10 10.23
N SER A 46 -6.59 17.92 10.98
CA SER A 46 -6.57 17.95 12.45
C SER A 46 -7.00 16.62 13.07
N GLU A 47 -7.96 15.93 12.46
CA GLU A 47 -8.50 14.65 12.92
C GLU A 47 -7.82 13.44 12.26
N ILE A 48 -6.83 13.64 11.39
CA ILE A 48 -6.21 12.54 10.63
C ILE A 48 -5.07 11.92 11.42
N THR A 49 -5.11 10.60 11.56
CA THR A 49 -4.14 9.82 12.31
C THR A 49 -3.21 9.03 11.38
N LEU A 50 -2.13 8.49 11.95
CA LEU A 50 -1.28 7.52 11.24
C LEU A 50 -2.08 6.27 10.82
N ARG A 51 -3.08 5.85 11.61
CA ARG A 51 -3.89 4.68 11.29
C ARG A 51 -4.69 4.91 10.01
N ASP A 52 -5.25 6.10 9.82
CA ASP A 52 -6.00 6.44 8.60
C ASP A 52 -5.11 6.37 7.35
N HIS A 53 -3.85 6.78 7.48
CA HIS A 53 -2.87 6.66 6.39
C HIS A 53 -2.50 5.20 6.12
N VAL A 54 -2.33 4.38 7.16
CA VAL A 54 -2.10 2.93 7.01
C VAL A 54 -3.29 2.26 6.34
N ASP A 55 -4.52 2.58 6.77
CA ASP A 55 -5.76 2.03 6.21
C ASP A 55 -5.93 2.38 4.73
N ALA A 56 -5.58 3.61 4.34
CA ALA A 56 -5.62 4.01 2.93
C ALA A 56 -4.63 3.22 2.07
N VAL A 57 -3.45 2.88 2.58
CA VAL A 57 -2.48 2.02 1.88
C VAL A 57 -2.99 0.59 1.80
N ILE A 58 -3.50 0.06 2.91
CA ILE A 58 -4.06 -1.28 2.99
C ILE A 58 -5.24 -1.43 2.02
N ALA A 59 -6.10 -0.43 1.88
CA ALA A 59 -7.22 -0.46 0.93
C ALA A 59 -6.79 -0.55 -0.55
N ALA A 60 -5.52 -0.28 -0.87
CA ALA A 60 -4.96 -0.41 -2.21
C ALA A 60 -4.38 -1.80 -2.51
N ILE A 61 -4.33 -2.70 -1.52
CA ILE A 61 -3.77 -4.05 -1.64
C ILE A 61 -4.68 -5.09 -0.97
N ASP A 62 -4.56 -6.34 -1.41
CA ASP A 62 -5.08 -7.44 -0.61
C ASP A 62 -4.11 -7.73 0.55
N TYR A 63 -4.64 -8.01 1.74
CA TYR A 63 -3.83 -8.35 2.90
C TYR A 63 -4.48 -9.44 3.75
N VAL A 64 -3.66 -10.14 4.53
CA VAL A 64 -4.08 -11.12 5.53
C VAL A 64 -3.41 -10.74 6.84
N GLU A 65 -4.21 -10.61 7.90
CA GLU A 65 -3.67 -10.44 9.25
C GLU A 65 -3.38 -11.80 9.86
N LEU A 66 -2.21 -11.93 10.49
CA LEU A 66 -1.87 -13.04 11.35
C LEU A 66 -1.88 -12.53 12.79
N PRO A 67 -2.47 -13.27 13.75
CA PRO A 67 -2.62 -12.81 15.14
C PRO A 67 -1.30 -12.92 15.92
N THR A 68 -0.25 -12.26 15.44
CA THR A 68 1.08 -12.19 16.06
C THR A 68 1.62 -10.76 16.03
N GLY A 69 2.12 -10.29 17.19
CA GLY A 69 2.83 -9.02 17.29
C GLY A 69 4.32 -9.09 16.93
N HIS A 70 4.84 -10.29 16.65
CA HIS A 70 6.22 -10.53 16.24
C HIS A 70 6.28 -11.14 14.84
N TRP A 71 7.49 -11.24 14.31
CA TRP A 71 7.85 -11.85 13.04
C TRP A 71 7.16 -13.21 12.81
N PRO A 72 6.17 -13.30 11.90
CA PRO A 72 5.34 -14.50 11.75
C PRO A 72 6.15 -15.72 11.32
N GLN A 73 7.30 -15.55 10.66
CA GLN A 73 8.20 -16.66 10.33
C GLN A 73 8.81 -17.35 11.56
N PHE A 74 8.75 -16.74 12.75
CA PHE A 74 9.22 -17.33 14.00
C PHE A 74 8.07 -17.74 14.93
N THR A 75 6.97 -16.99 14.93
CA THR A 75 5.84 -17.24 15.85
C THR A 75 4.72 -18.07 15.25
N LEU A 76 4.43 -17.92 13.96
CA LEU A 76 3.35 -18.62 13.25
C LEU A 76 3.81 -19.11 11.85
N PRO A 77 4.91 -19.88 11.75
CA PRO A 77 5.51 -20.23 10.45
C PRO A 77 4.57 -21.02 9.54
N GLU A 78 3.75 -21.91 10.09
CA GLU A 78 2.81 -22.71 9.30
C GLU A 78 1.64 -21.89 8.74
N GLU A 79 1.07 -20.99 9.55
CA GLU A 79 -0.01 -20.10 9.10
C GLU A 79 0.48 -19.13 8.04
N LEU A 80 1.67 -18.57 8.22
CA LEU A 80 2.33 -17.76 7.22
C LEU A 80 2.52 -18.54 5.90
N GLY A 81 3.01 -19.78 5.98
CA GLY A 81 3.17 -20.63 4.79
C GLY A 81 1.84 -20.88 4.07
N ARG A 82 0.76 -21.16 4.81
CA ARG A 82 -0.59 -21.35 4.23
C ARG A 82 -1.11 -20.07 3.57
N ALA A 83 -0.94 -18.91 4.19
CA ALA A 83 -1.36 -17.63 3.63
C ALA A 83 -0.63 -17.29 2.32
N ILE A 84 0.67 -17.57 2.25
CA ILE A 84 1.47 -17.40 1.03
C ILE A 84 0.97 -18.31 -0.09
N LEU A 85 0.72 -19.60 0.20
CA LEU A 85 0.19 -20.51 -0.81
C LEU A 85 -1.18 -20.04 -1.32
N ALA A 86 -2.07 -19.59 -0.43
CA ALA A 86 -3.39 -19.08 -0.81
C ALA A 86 -3.33 -17.88 -1.76
N SER A 87 -2.36 -16.96 -1.60
CA SER A 87 -2.22 -15.79 -2.48
C SER A 87 -1.73 -16.13 -3.89
N THR A 88 -1.10 -17.30 -4.08
CA THR A 88 -0.64 -17.74 -5.42
C THR A 88 -1.76 -18.35 -6.27
N VAL A 89 -2.82 -18.86 -5.65
CA VAL A 89 -3.92 -19.57 -6.35
C VAL A 89 -5.04 -18.59 -6.77
N ALA A 90 -5.14 -17.44 -6.11
CA ALA A 90 -6.20 -16.46 -6.32
C ALA A 90 -5.94 -15.44 -7.45
N ASN A 91 -4.91 -15.63 -8.28
CA ASN A 91 -4.52 -14.66 -9.30
C ASN A 91 -4.69 -15.23 -10.73
N PRO A 92 -5.93 -15.38 -11.25
CA PRO A 92 -6.18 -15.58 -12.69
C PRO A 92 -5.94 -14.30 -13.51
#